data_AF-A0A928FFK0-F1
#
_entry.id   AF-A0A928FFK0-F1
#
_cell.length_a   1.000
_cell.length_b   1.000
_cell.length_c   1.000
_cell.angle_alpha   90.00
_cell.angle_beta   90.00
_cell.angle_gamma   90.00
#
_symmetry.space_group_name_H-M   'P 1'
#
loop_
_entity.id
_entity.type
_entity.pdbx_description
1 polymer ?
#
loop_
_entity_poly.entity_id
_entity_poly.type
_entity_poly.pdbx_seq_one_letter_code
_entity_poly.pdbx_strand_id
1 'polypeptide(L)'
;MIKFTFFKRDGVYYGFEEKGHAGYAESGDDIVCSAVSAMTMLIINAIEVAYASDVEYTIDEDTTDIKVVARGALAEFESDERKRFAISGLIEAYYLQLNDMLEEYYDYLDVSEQED
;
A
#
# COMPACT_ATOMS: atom_id res chain seq x y z
N MET A 1 -8.67 -11.22 8.84
CA MET A 1 -7.27 -11.21 8.37
C MET A 1 -7.18 -10.48 7.05
N ILE A 2 -6.52 -9.32 7.11
CA ILE A 2 -6.18 -8.44 6.01
C ILE A 2 -4.88 -8.94 5.39
N LYS A 3 -4.81 -8.93 4.06
CA LYS A 3 -3.61 -9.36 3.32
C LYS A 3 -3.07 -8.22 2.46
N PHE A 4 -1.79 -7.92 2.63
CA PHE A 4 -1.05 -6.98 1.79
C PHE A 4 -0.05 -7.72 0.90
N THR A 5 -0.04 -7.36 -0.38
CA THR A 5 1.01 -7.74 -1.32
C THR A 5 1.57 -6.49 -1.97
N PHE A 6 2.82 -6.16 -1.66
CA PHE A 6 3.54 -5.04 -2.25
C PHE A 6 4.18 -5.44 -3.58
N PHE A 7 4.14 -4.54 -4.55
CA PHE A 7 4.72 -4.77 -5.87
C PHE A 7 6.04 -4.06 -6.02
N LYS A 8 7.02 -4.80 -6.54
CA LYS A 8 8.40 -4.36 -6.68
C LYS A 8 8.96 -4.78 -8.02
N ARG A 9 9.79 -3.93 -8.62
CA ARG A 9 10.50 -4.25 -9.86
C ARG A 9 11.88 -3.61 -9.84
N ASP A 10 12.91 -4.41 -10.09
CA ASP A 10 14.31 -3.99 -10.01
C ASP A 10 14.65 -3.30 -8.67
N GLY A 11 14.04 -3.78 -7.58
CA GLY A 11 14.19 -3.19 -6.26
C GLY A 11 13.34 -1.94 -5.97
N VAL A 12 12.54 -1.47 -6.94
CA VAL A 12 11.70 -0.27 -6.80
C VAL A 12 10.27 -0.67 -6.46
N TYR A 13 9.76 -0.17 -5.33
CA TYR A 13 8.36 -0.35 -4.97
C TYR A 13 7.47 0.58 -5.79
N TYR A 14 6.40 0.05 -6.37
CA TYR A 14 5.53 0.82 -7.27
C TYR A 14 4.04 0.60 -7.03
N GLY A 15 3.65 -0.19 -6.03
CA GLY A 15 2.25 -0.34 -5.66
C GLY A 15 2.04 -1.41 -4.60
N PHE A 16 0.76 -1.66 -4.29
CA PHE A 16 0.34 -2.72 -3.39
C PHE A 16 -1.10 -3.14 -3.69
N GLU A 17 -1.47 -4.30 -3.18
CA GLU A 17 -2.83 -4.81 -3.12
C GLU A 17 -3.17 -5.20 -1.69
N GLU A 18 -4.37 -4.84 -1.27
CA GLU A 18 -4.94 -4.99 0.05
C GLU A 18 -6.24 -5.79 -0.09
N LYS A 19 -6.35 -6.93 0.60
CA LYS A 19 -7.49 -7.84 0.51
C LYS A 19 -8.08 -8.19 1.85
N GLY A 20 -9.39 -8.46 1.86
CA GLY A 20 -10.12 -8.90 3.06
C GLY A 20 -10.48 -7.77 4.01
N HIS A 21 -10.67 -6.56 3.47
CA HIS A 21 -10.78 -5.31 4.23
C HIS A 21 -12.17 -4.98 4.81
N ALA A 22 -13.14 -5.89 4.71
CA ALA A 22 -14.50 -5.68 5.19
C ALA A 22 -15.16 -6.95 5.74
N GLY A 23 -14.40 -7.78 6.46
CA GLY A 23 -15.01 -8.79 7.32
C GLY A 23 -15.63 -8.12 8.54
N TYR A 24 -16.94 -8.24 8.75
CA TYR A 24 -17.57 -7.97 10.07
C TYR A 24 -16.76 -8.67 11.16
N ALA A 25 -16.08 -7.93 12.02
CA ALA A 25 -15.09 -8.52 12.90
C ALA A 25 -15.19 -8.09 14.36
N GLU A 26 -14.71 -8.99 15.22
CA GLU A 26 -14.68 -8.87 16.68
C GLU A 26 -13.71 -7.77 17.15
N SER A 27 -13.80 -7.43 18.45
CA SER A 27 -12.95 -6.43 19.12
C SER A 27 -11.46 -6.59 18.81
N GLY A 28 -10.89 -5.68 18.01
CA GLY A 28 -9.46 -5.62 17.66
C GLY A 28 -9.22 -5.41 16.17
N ASP A 29 -10.04 -6.03 15.32
CA ASP A 29 -9.96 -5.88 13.86
C ASP A 29 -10.29 -4.44 13.43
N ASP A 30 -11.23 -3.76 14.11
CA ASP A 30 -11.59 -2.36 13.82
C ASP A 30 -10.40 -1.39 13.91
N ILE A 31 -9.44 -1.66 14.81
CA ILE A 31 -8.25 -0.80 15.00
C ILE A 31 -7.28 -1.00 13.83
N VAL A 32 -7.02 -2.25 13.46
CA VAL A 32 -6.12 -2.57 12.33
C VAL A 32 -6.73 -2.06 11.03
N CYS A 33 -8.01 -2.32 10.78
CA CYS A 33 -8.74 -1.83 9.61
C CYS A 33 -8.67 -0.30 9.50
N SER A 34 -8.89 0.41 10.61
CA SER A 34 -8.82 1.88 10.63
C SER A 34 -7.41 2.39 10.36
N ALA A 35 -6.40 1.76 10.95
CA ALA A 35 -5.00 2.13 10.77
C ALA A 35 -4.56 1.98 9.32
N VAL A 36 -4.84 0.84 8.70
CA VAL A 36 -4.42 0.60 7.32
C VAL A 36 -5.25 1.41 6.31
N SER A 37 -6.55 1.65 6.55
CA SER A 37 -7.33 2.57 5.72
C SER A 37 -6.76 3.99 5.74
N ALA A 38 -6.36 4.47 6.93
CA ALA A 38 -5.74 5.78 7.06
C ALA A 38 -4.36 5.86 6.37
N MET A 39 -3.55 4.79 6.46
CA MET A 39 -2.25 4.72 5.79
C MET A 39 -2.38 4.60 4.27
N THR A 40 -3.26 3.74 3.75
CA THR A 40 -3.57 3.64 2.32
C THR A 40 -3.94 5.03 1.76
N MET A 41 -4.84 5.74 2.43
CA MET A 41 -5.23 7.09 2.01
C MET A 41 -4.09 8.12 2.14
N LEU A 42 -3.24 8.01 3.17
CA LEU A 42 -2.05 8.84 3.31
C LEU A 42 -1.10 8.65 2.11
N ILE A 43 -0.84 7.41 1.72
CA ILE A 43 0.05 7.08 0.60
C ILE A 43 -0.53 7.62 -0.72
N ILE A 44 -1.82 7.40 -0.98
CA ILE A 44 -2.52 7.93 -2.15
C ILE A 44 -2.41 9.46 -2.21
N ASN A 45 -2.76 10.16 -1.12
CA ASN A 45 -2.70 11.62 -1.06
C ASN A 45 -1.28 12.16 -1.24
N ALA A 46 -0.27 11.50 -0.66
CA ALA A 46 1.10 11.95 -0.78
C ALA A 46 1.61 11.80 -2.22
N ILE A 47 1.27 10.72 -2.90
CA ILE A 47 1.65 10.50 -4.30
C ILE A 47 0.90 11.47 -5.23
N GLU A 48 -0.43 11.55 -5.13
CA GLU A 48 -1.27 12.36 -6.02
C GLU A 48 -1.11 13.85 -5.77
N VAL A 49 -1.20 14.29 -4.51
CA VAL A 49 -1.28 15.72 -4.17
C VAL A 49 0.09 16.30 -3.84
N ALA A 50 0.85 15.66 -2.94
CA ALA A 50 2.11 16.24 -2.49
C ALA A 50 3.21 16.15 -3.57
N TYR A 51 3.21 15.07 -4.36
CA TYR A 51 4.18 14.86 -5.42
C TYR A 51 3.64 15.09 -6.82
N ALA A 52 2.35 15.40 -6.99
CA ALA A 52 1.74 15.64 -8.30
C ALA A 52 2.04 14.49 -9.29
N SER A 53 1.90 13.25 -8.83
CA SER A 53 2.07 12.04 -9.63
C SER A 53 0.76 11.28 -9.74
N ASP A 54 0.46 10.75 -10.92
CA ASP A 54 -0.71 9.90 -11.09
C ASP A 54 -0.60 8.62 -10.27
N VAL A 55 -1.71 8.21 -9.66
CA VAL A 55 -1.88 6.91 -9.01
C VAL A 55 -3.12 6.23 -9.60
N GLU A 56 -2.97 4.97 -9.98
CA GLU A 56 -4.08 4.12 -10.40
C GLU A 56 -4.57 3.36 -9.17
N TYR A 57 -5.87 3.42 -8.87
CA TYR A 57 -6.45 2.54 -7.85
C TYR A 57 -7.77 1.92 -8.30
N THR A 58 -8.00 0.68 -7.87
CA THR A 58 -9.25 -0.04 -8.05
C THR A 58 -9.77 -0.51 -6.71
N ILE A 59 -11.08 -0.37 -6.50
CA ILE A 59 -11.79 -0.84 -5.31
C ILE A 59 -12.87 -1.79 -5.78
N ASP A 60 -12.84 -3.03 -5.30
CA ASP A 60 -13.95 -3.97 -5.45
C ASP A 60 -14.91 -3.74 -4.28
N GLU A 61 -16.11 -3.22 -4.53
CA GLU A 61 -17.08 -2.90 -3.45
C GLU A 61 -17.65 -4.15 -2.78
N ASP A 62 -17.65 -5.31 -3.46
CA ASP A 62 -18.21 -6.55 -2.92
C ASP A 62 -17.23 -7.25 -1.98
N THR A 63 -15.93 -7.21 -2.27
CA THR A 63 -14.87 -7.83 -1.45
C THR A 63 -14.09 -6.82 -0.60
N THR A 64 -14.24 -5.52 -0.89
CA THR A 64 -13.43 -4.42 -0.34
C THR A 64 -11.93 -4.64 -0.59
N ASP A 65 -11.60 -5.24 -1.73
CA ASP A 65 -10.22 -5.38 -2.16
C ASP A 65 -9.77 -4.08 -2.83
N ILE A 66 -8.61 -3.58 -2.44
CA ILE A 66 -8.02 -2.35 -2.95
C ILE A 66 -6.71 -2.70 -3.65
N LYS A 67 -6.49 -2.14 -4.84
CA LYS A 67 -5.20 -2.20 -5.52
C LYS A 67 -4.75 -0.79 -5.85
N VAL A 68 -3.50 -0.47 -5.55
CA VAL A 68 -2.88 0.83 -5.80
C VAL A 68 -1.61 0.63 -6.63
N VAL A 69 -1.47 1.38 -7.70
CA VAL A 69 -0.31 1.34 -8.60
C VAL A 69 0.15 2.77 -8.90
N ALA A 70 1.38 3.08 -8.49
CA ALA A 70 2.05 4.36 -8.70
C ALA A 70 3.15 4.19 -9.74
N ARG A 71 2.78 4.19 -11.03
CA ARG A 71 3.72 4.05 -12.15
C ARG A 71 4.84 5.10 -12.13
N GLY A 72 4.58 6.28 -11.57
CA GLY A 72 5.57 7.33 -11.38
C GLY A 72 6.77 6.96 -10.51
N ALA A 73 6.78 5.79 -9.83
CA ALA A 73 7.97 5.23 -9.20
C ALA A 73 8.99 4.70 -10.21
N LEU A 74 8.54 4.25 -11.39
CA LEU A 74 9.37 3.53 -12.37
C LEU A 74 9.99 4.49 -13.40
N ALA A 75 11.22 4.20 -13.80
CA ALA A 75 11.99 5.01 -14.75
C ALA A 75 11.37 5.10 -16.14
N GLU A 76 10.51 4.15 -16.51
CA GLU A 76 9.81 4.13 -17.80
C GLU A 76 8.64 5.12 -17.87
N PHE A 77 8.11 5.58 -16.73
CA PHE A 77 6.94 6.48 -16.66
C PHE A 77 7.24 7.87 -16.09
N GLU A 78 8.33 8.04 -15.33
CA GLU A 78 8.70 9.34 -14.74
C GLU A 78 10.19 9.61 -14.93
N SER A 79 10.53 10.79 -15.45
CA SER A 79 11.90 11.20 -15.73
C SER A 79 12.60 11.87 -14.52
N ASP A 80 11.85 12.51 -13.62
CA ASP A 80 12.43 13.10 -12.40
C ASP A 80 12.75 12.02 -11.36
N GLU A 81 14.05 11.77 -11.17
CA GLU A 81 14.57 10.79 -10.21
C GLU A 81 14.14 11.07 -8.77
N ARG A 82 14.01 12.34 -8.37
CA ARG A 82 13.60 12.69 -7.00
C ARG A 82 12.16 12.28 -6.76
N LYS A 83 11.31 12.42 -7.77
CA LYS A 83 9.91 12.01 -7.70
C LYS A 83 9.79 10.48 -7.62
N ARG A 84 10.52 9.76 -8.48
CA ARG A 84 10.61 8.29 -8.42
C ARG A 84 11.04 7.79 -7.05
N PHE A 85 12.14 8.35 -6.53
CA PHE A 85 12.67 8.00 -5.22
C PHE A 85 11.67 8.27 -4.10
N ALA A 86 11.00 9.43 -4.12
CA ALA A 86 10.01 9.79 -3.12
C ALA A 86 8.79 8.85 -3.13
N ILE A 87 8.28 8.49 -4.31
CA ILE A 87 7.13 7.59 -4.46
C ILE A 87 7.50 6.18 -3.98
N SER A 88 8.62 5.62 -4.48
CA SER A 88 9.08 4.29 -4.05
C SER A 88 9.33 4.24 -2.56
N GLY A 89 9.98 5.26 -2.00
CA GLY A 89 10.28 5.34 -0.58
C GLY A 89 9.03 5.43 0.31
N LEU A 90 7.97 6.10 -0.14
CA LEU A 90 6.69 6.10 0.58
C LEU A 90 6.06 4.71 0.64
N ILE A 91 6.06 3.99 -0.48
CA ILE A 91 5.47 2.65 -0.55
C ILE A 91 6.30 1.66 0.28
N GLU A 92 7.63 1.75 0.20
CA GLU A 92 8.54 0.97 1.03
C GLU A 92 8.34 1.26 2.52
N ALA A 93 8.21 2.54 2.89
CA ALA A 93 7.93 2.92 4.28
C ALA A 93 6.62 2.32 4.78
N TYR A 94 5.60 2.24 3.92
CA TYR A 94 4.34 1.59 4.28
C TYR A 94 4.51 0.08 4.49
N TYR A 95 5.22 -0.60 3.58
CA TYR A 95 5.57 -2.01 3.75
C TYR A 95 6.29 -2.28 5.08
N LEU A 96 7.29 -1.46 5.42
CA LEU A 96 8.03 -1.60 6.67
C LEU A 96 7.15 -1.35 7.91
N GLN A 97 6.25 -0.35 7.86
CA GLN A 97 5.31 -0.09 8.93
C GLN A 97 4.34 -1.26 9.17
N LEU A 98 3.86 -1.90 8.11
CA LEU A 98 3.00 -3.08 8.25
C LEU A 98 3.77 -4.29 8.79
N ASN A 99 5.04 -4.46 8.42
CA ASN A 99 5.90 -5.50 9.01
C ASN A 99 6.13 -5.28 10.51
N ASP A 100 6.32 -4.03 10.95
CA ASP A 100 6.42 -3.69 12.38
C ASP A 100 5.12 -4.05 13.11
N MET A 101 3.95 -3.76 12.51
CA MET A 101 2.65 -4.14 13.06
C MET A 101 2.45 -5.66 13.18
N LEU A 102 3.14 -6.49 12.39
CA LEU A 102 3.04 -7.95 12.52
C LEU A 102 3.48 -8.45 13.91
N GLU A 103 4.33 -7.72 14.63
CA GLU A 103 4.75 -8.13 15.98
C GLU A 103 3.57 -8.23 16.95
N GLU A 104 2.58 -7.35 16.80
CA GLU A 104 1.40 -7.29 17.68
C GLU A 104 0.12 -7.82 17.01
N TYR A 105 0.02 -7.74 15.68
CA TYR A 105 -1.22 -7.96 14.93
C TYR A 105 -1.15 -9.12 13.92
N TYR A 106 -0.21 -10.07 14.07
CA TYR A 106 -0.07 -11.22 13.15
C TYR A 106 -1.33 -12.09 12.99
N ASP A 107 -2.24 -12.11 13.97
CA ASP A 107 -3.52 -12.83 13.85
C ASP A 107 -4.49 -12.15 12.87
N TYR A 108 -4.27 -10.87 12.57
CA TYR A 108 -5.15 -10.01 11.77
C TYR A 108 -4.51 -9.53 10.47
N LEU A 109 -3.19 -9.55 10.35
CA LEU A 109 -2.44 -8.98 9.23
C LEU A 109 -1.46 -10.00 8.64
N ASP A 110 -1.40 -10.07 7.32
CA ASP A 110 -0.43 -10.84 6.53
C ASP A 110 0.20 -9.89 5.50
N VAL A 111 1.52 -9.82 5.43
CA VAL A 111 2.27 -8.87 4.58
C VAL A 111 3.29 -9.62 3.75
N SER A 112 3.31 -9.35 2.46
CA SER A 112 4.21 -9.95 1.48
C SER A 112 4.68 -8.93 0.45
N GLU A 113 5.79 -9.21 -0.22
CA GLU A 113 6.22 -8.48 -1.41
C GLU A 113 6.38 -9.45 -2.60
N GLN A 114 6.13 -8.94 -3.81
CA GLN A 114 6.30 -9.63 -5.07
C GLN A 114 7.25 -8.82 -5.96
N GLU A 115 8.34 -9.47 -6.39
CA GLU A 115 9.23 -8.95 -7.43
C GLU A 115 8.74 -9.41 -8.81
N ASP A 116 8.56 -8.45 -9.71
CA ASP A 116 8.19 -8.64 -11.14
C ASP A 116 9.34 -9.21 -11.99
#